data_AF-S9Q5U0-F1
#
_entry.id   AF-S9Q5U0-F1
#
_cell.length_a   1.000
_cell.length_b   1.000
_cell.length_c   1.000
_cell.angle_alpha   90.00
_cell.angle_beta   90.00
_cell.angle_gamma   90.00
#
_symmetry.space_group_name_H-M   'P 1'
#
loop_
_entity.id
_entity.type
_entity.pdbx_description
1 polymer ?
#
loop_
_entity_poly.entity_id
_entity_poly.type
_entity_poly.pdbx_seq_one_letter_code
_entity_poly.pdbx_strand_id
1 'polypeptide(L)'
;MKQAYTDVGLIEQDGEIFGLNLGWDSTAEHEFGLRGLKNALRLETRDVGNFRIDLPKKWRRTDAGVGKRMVTASREGVEFQSRLKNFGKATKTLPAETRLALVSGGCAQLLESCMTRKKTSYATPMPLEYRVDGERVREPMATSWAENGFVIRAFGDRERAFLKELHEAMLDGDLAVGLSGQQAFGGSGLTLVIVSKMPEEIGDLVLEQDIAEKQLQAAAEATGIHARLEEAGLGYHALAPEWTNFFKGESTMTSEYPVVFFLNPRDQQKNGHGWFTVEDLIAWTEGAGPVLKSEDALAP
;
A
#
# COMPACT_ATOMS: atom_id res chain seq x y z
N MET A 1 -2.42 1.55 15.69
CA MET A 1 -3.15 0.96 14.55
C MET A 1 -4.50 1.60 14.50
N LYS A 2 -4.85 2.23 13.37
CA LYS A 2 -6.21 2.71 13.13
C LYS A 2 -6.98 1.68 12.33
N GLN A 3 -8.30 1.73 12.47
CA GLN A 3 -9.18 0.88 11.68
C GLN A 3 -9.32 1.44 10.28
N ALA A 4 -9.20 0.56 9.29
CA ALA A 4 -9.55 0.88 7.92
C ALA A 4 -11.08 0.80 7.73
N TYR A 5 -11.60 1.71 6.91
CA TYR A 5 -13.04 1.78 6.59
C TYR A 5 -13.32 1.59 5.10
N THR A 6 -12.31 1.75 4.24
CA THR A 6 -12.44 1.68 2.80
C THR A 6 -11.67 0.48 2.26
N ASP A 7 -12.29 -0.27 1.33
CA ASP A 7 -11.66 -1.34 0.54
C ASP A 7 -11.05 -2.49 1.36
N VAL A 8 -11.69 -2.82 2.48
CA VAL A 8 -11.35 -4.01 3.29
C VAL A 8 -12.02 -5.21 2.65
N GLY A 9 -11.25 -6.19 2.17
CA GLY A 9 -11.85 -7.30 1.44
C GLY A 9 -10.87 -8.38 1.02
N LEU A 10 -11.41 -9.56 0.76
CA LEU A 10 -10.66 -10.64 0.12
C LEU A 10 -10.34 -10.27 -1.32
N ILE A 11 -9.17 -10.68 -1.79
CA ILE A 11 -8.76 -10.54 -3.19
C ILE A 11 -8.94 -11.90 -3.85
N GLU A 12 -9.77 -11.92 -4.89
CA GLU A 12 -10.18 -13.12 -5.57
C GLU A 12 -10.20 -12.93 -7.09
N GLN A 13 -9.94 -14.02 -7.81
CA GLN A 13 -10.10 -14.11 -9.25
C GLN A 13 -10.64 -15.51 -9.56
N ASP A 14 -11.64 -15.59 -10.44
CA ASP A 14 -12.28 -16.84 -10.84
C ASP A 14 -12.78 -17.71 -9.65
N GLY A 15 -13.18 -17.05 -8.56
CA GLY A 15 -13.67 -17.67 -7.33
C GLY A 15 -12.58 -18.16 -6.37
N GLU A 16 -11.31 -18.08 -6.76
CA GLU A 16 -10.18 -18.43 -5.90
C GLU A 16 -9.68 -17.20 -5.12
N ILE A 17 -9.63 -17.32 -3.79
CA ILE A 17 -9.06 -16.28 -2.92
C ILE A 17 -7.55 -16.48 -2.85
N PHE A 18 -6.80 -15.44 -3.19
CA PHE A 18 -5.35 -15.43 -3.11
C PHE A 18 -4.79 -14.27 -2.28
N GLY A 19 -5.63 -13.36 -1.80
CA GLY A 19 -5.16 -12.26 -0.96
C GLY A 19 -6.21 -11.58 -0.10
N LEU A 20 -5.76 -10.57 0.61
CA LEU A 20 -6.55 -9.73 1.50
C LEU A 20 -6.05 -8.29 1.39
N ASN A 21 -6.94 -7.35 1.07
CA ASN A 21 -6.72 -5.93 1.27
C ASN A 21 -7.17 -5.55 2.69
N LEU A 22 -6.26 -4.97 3.46
CA LEU A 22 -6.55 -4.46 4.80
C LEU A 22 -7.23 -3.09 4.78
N GLY A 23 -7.49 -2.54 3.59
CA GLY A 23 -8.12 -1.25 3.38
C GLY A 23 -7.23 -0.09 3.82
N TRP A 24 -7.81 1.10 3.77
CA TRP A 24 -7.14 2.35 4.15
C TRP A 24 -8.11 3.29 4.88
N ASP A 25 -7.55 4.31 5.54
CA ASP A 25 -8.25 5.50 5.99
C ASP A 25 -7.61 6.75 5.35
N SER A 26 -8.40 7.78 5.04
CA SER A 26 -7.90 8.99 4.36
C SER A 26 -6.95 9.83 5.22
N THR A 27 -6.51 9.35 6.39
CA THR A 27 -5.83 10.20 7.38
C THR A 27 -4.82 9.40 8.21
N ALA A 28 -3.58 9.43 7.71
CA ALA A 28 -2.32 9.35 8.47
C ALA A 28 -1.51 8.04 8.47
N GLU A 29 -1.94 6.93 7.86
CA GLU A 29 -1.06 5.73 7.79
C GLU A 29 -0.19 5.67 6.52
N HIS A 30 -0.52 6.48 5.51
CA HIS A 30 0.26 6.58 4.27
C HIS A 30 1.54 7.44 4.41
N GLU A 31 1.64 8.23 5.49
CA GLU A 31 2.74 9.19 5.72
C GLU A 31 3.96 8.58 6.43
N PHE A 32 3.76 7.54 7.25
CA PHE A 32 4.83 6.90 8.04
C PHE A 32 5.38 5.62 7.39
N GLY A 33 4.72 5.14 6.32
CA GLY A 33 5.15 3.99 5.53
C GLY A 33 5.08 2.65 6.26
N LEU A 34 5.68 1.63 5.64
CA LEU A 34 5.65 0.24 6.14
C LEU A 34 6.98 -0.18 6.79
N ARG A 35 7.80 0.75 7.30
CA ARG A 35 9.17 0.44 7.72
C ARG A 35 9.24 -0.63 8.82
N GLY A 36 8.42 -0.51 9.86
CA GLY A 36 8.36 -1.50 10.94
C GLY A 36 7.95 -2.89 10.46
N LEU A 37 6.92 -2.95 9.60
CA LEU A 37 6.44 -4.17 8.95
C LEU A 37 7.50 -4.78 8.01
N LYS A 38 8.13 -3.96 7.17
CA LYS A 38 9.22 -4.36 6.27
C LYS A 38 10.37 -4.99 7.03
N ASN A 39 10.75 -4.42 8.18
CA ASN A 39 11.79 -4.96 9.05
C ASN A 39 11.35 -6.27 9.72
N ALA A 40 10.12 -6.30 10.26
CA ALA A 40 9.56 -7.47 10.92
C ALA A 40 9.49 -8.71 10.00
N LEU A 41 9.09 -8.48 8.74
CA LEU A 41 8.90 -9.50 7.71
C LEU A 41 10.10 -9.68 6.76
N ARG A 42 11.14 -8.85 6.93
CA ARG A 42 12.37 -8.84 6.12
C ARG A 42 12.14 -8.63 4.61
N LEU A 43 11.17 -7.81 4.23
CA LEU A 43 10.75 -7.62 2.82
C LEU A 43 11.87 -7.10 1.89
N GLU A 44 12.87 -6.38 2.43
CA GLU A 44 13.93 -5.73 1.64
C GLU A 44 15.33 -6.33 1.87
N THR A 45 15.43 -7.51 2.49
CA THR A 45 16.74 -8.10 2.73
C THR A 45 17.36 -8.66 1.45
N ARG A 46 18.64 -8.32 1.21
CA ARG A 46 19.42 -8.74 0.03
C ARG A 46 19.88 -10.21 0.08
N ASP A 47 19.36 -11.02 0.98
CA ASP A 47 19.59 -12.48 0.99
C ASP A 47 18.71 -13.12 -0.09
N VAL A 48 18.99 -12.73 -1.33
CA VAL A 48 18.21 -13.06 -2.52
C VAL A 48 18.52 -14.49 -2.95
N GLY A 49 17.53 -15.37 -2.97
CA GLY A 49 17.62 -16.67 -3.63
C GLY A 49 17.04 -17.86 -2.85
N ASN A 50 16.86 -17.74 -1.54
CA ASN A 50 16.26 -18.78 -0.71
C ASN A 50 14.78 -18.48 -0.41
N PHE A 51 13.99 -18.25 -1.46
CA PHE A 51 12.54 -18.32 -1.31
C PHE A 51 12.18 -19.73 -0.86
N ARG A 52 11.31 -19.83 0.14
CA ARG A 52 10.86 -21.12 0.69
C ARG A 52 9.85 -21.82 -0.22
N ILE A 53 9.38 -21.11 -1.24
CA ILE A 53 8.50 -21.60 -2.29
C ILE A 53 9.17 -21.47 -3.66
N ASP A 54 8.74 -22.31 -4.60
CA ASP A 54 9.20 -22.22 -5.98
C ASP A 54 8.46 -21.09 -6.71
N LEU A 55 9.18 -20.00 -7.00
CA LEU A 55 8.65 -18.89 -7.76
C LEU A 55 9.09 -18.97 -9.23
N PRO A 56 8.23 -18.53 -10.18
CA PRO A 56 8.66 -18.26 -11.54
C PRO A 56 9.93 -17.40 -11.56
N LYS A 57 10.90 -17.74 -12.41
CA LYS A 57 12.21 -17.07 -12.44
C LYS A 57 12.09 -15.55 -12.56
N LYS A 58 11.13 -15.07 -13.35
CA LYS A 58 10.82 -13.64 -13.54
C LYS A 58 10.40 -12.91 -12.25
N TRP A 59 9.77 -13.60 -11.32
CA TRP A 59 9.27 -13.03 -10.07
C TRP A 59 10.30 -13.04 -8.94
N ARG A 60 11.45 -13.72 -9.12
CA ARG A 60 12.51 -13.80 -8.10
C ARG A 60 13.33 -12.51 -7.93
N ARG A 61 13.01 -11.47 -8.71
CA ARG A 61 13.66 -10.17 -8.63
C ARG A 61 13.38 -9.51 -7.29
N THR A 62 14.40 -9.06 -6.58
CA THR A 62 14.24 -8.32 -5.31
C THR A 62 14.15 -6.83 -5.51
N ASP A 63 14.45 -6.37 -6.71
CA ASP A 63 14.40 -4.96 -7.06
C ASP A 63 13.03 -4.58 -7.65
N ALA A 64 12.21 -5.55 -8.11
CA ALA A 64 10.92 -5.32 -8.78
C ALA A 64 9.99 -6.54 -8.63
N GLY A 65 8.69 -6.32 -8.84
CA GLY A 65 7.69 -7.38 -8.92
C GLY A 65 7.39 -8.05 -7.58
N VAL A 66 6.93 -9.30 -7.64
CA VAL A 66 6.53 -10.08 -6.46
C VAL A 66 7.69 -10.32 -5.51
N GLY A 67 8.89 -10.61 -6.02
CA GLY A 67 10.07 -10.93 -5.20
C GLY A 67 10.49 -9.79 -4.27
N LYS A 68 10.35 -8.53 -4.68
CA LYS A 68 10.55 -7.32 -3.85
C LYS A 68 9.60 -7.25 -2.64
N ARG A 69 8.48 -7.96 -2.71
CA ARG A 69 7.37 -7.92 -1.73
C ARG A 69 7.33 -9.17 -0.85
N MET A 70 8.19 -10.16 -1.09
CA MET A 70 8.15 -11.45 -0.38
C MET A 70 8.59 -11.34 1.09
N VAL A 71 7.87 -12.04 1.96
CA VAL A 71 8.31 -12.30 3.33
C VAL A 71 9.50 -13.26 3.30
N THR A 72 10.61 -12.84 3.90
CA THR A 72 11.83 -13.65 4.02
C THR A 72 12.23 -13.90 5.48
N ALA A 73 11.42 -13.44 6.43
CA ALA A 73 11.58 -13.80 7.84
C ALA A 73 11.46 -15.33 8.02
N SER A 74 12.25 -15.88 8.95
CA SER A 74 12.12 -17.31 9.28
C SER A 74 10.77 -17.59 9.92
N ARG A 75 10.34 -18.86 9.91
CA ARG A 75 9.11 -19.28 10.58
C ARG A 75 9.09 -18.82 12.03
N GLU A 76 10.17 -19.05 12.78
CA GLU A 76 10.30 -18.64 14.18
C GLU A 76 10.21 -17.12 14.35
N GLY A 77 10.79 -16.36 13.41
CA GLY A 77 10.72 -14.90 13.41
C GLY A 77 9.29 -14.37 13.19
N VAL A 78 8.52 -15.04 12.33
CA VAL A 78 7.09 -14.73 12.11
C VAL A 78 6.25 -15.20 13.30
N GLU A 79 6.48 -16.40 13.83
CA GLU A 79 5.80 -16.93 15.02
C GLU A 79 6.06 -16.04 16.24
N PHE A 80 7.27 -15.49 16.38
CA PHE A 80 7.58 -14.57 17.47
C PHE A 80 6.72 -13.30 17.40
N GLN A 81 6.41 -12.81 16.19
CA GLN A 81 5.77 -11.52 15.96
C GLN A 81 4.27 -11.61 15.63
N SER A 82 3.74 -12.81 15.41
CA SER A 82 2.34 -13.00 14.99
C SER A 82 1.56 -13.94 15.90
N ARG A 83 0.25 -13.75 15.98
CA ARG A 83 -0.67 -14.64 16.72
C ARG A 83 -1.96 -14.82 15.93
N LEU A 84 -2.40 -16.08 15.84
CA LEU A 84 -3.71 -16.46 15.32
C LEU A 84 -4.54 -17.06 16.46
N LYS A 85 -5.79 -16.62 16.59
CA LYS A 85 -6.69 -17.13 17.63
C LYS A 85 -8.10 -17.30 17.10
N ASN A 86 -8.64 -18.51 17.28
CA ASN A 86 -10.00 -18.86 16.91
C ASN A 86 -10.94 -18.75 18.12
N PHE A 87 -12.02 -18.00 17.95
CA PHE A 87 -13.15 -17.92 18.88
C PHE A 87 -14.37 -18.54 18.22
N GLY A 88 -14.36 -19.86 18.07
CA GLY A 88 -15.35 -20.60 17.26
C GLY A 88 -16.79 -20.60 17.79
N LYS A 89 -17.03 -20.13 19.03
CA LYS A 89 -18.38 -20.03 19.61
C LYS A 89 -18.77 -18.57 19.82
N ALA A 90 -19.93 -18.20 19.27
CA ALA A 90 -20.58 -16.95 19.62
C ALA A 90 -20.98 -16.95 21.11
N THR A 91 -20.96 -15.77 21.73
CA THR A 91 -21.51 -15.54 23.06
C THR A 91 -22.73 -14.62 22.94
N LYS A 92 -23.39 -14.32 24.06
CA LYS A 92 -24.51 -13.36 24.09
C LYS A 92 -24.16 -11.99 23.49
N THR A 93 -22.90 -11.58 23.56
CA THR A 93 -22.47 -10.22 23.19
C THR A 93 -21.43 -10.17 22.08
N LEU A 94 -20.87 -11.31 21.65
CA LEU A 94 -19.76 -11.34 20.71
C LEU A 94 -19.91 -12.49 19.69
N PRO A 95 -19.81 -12.25 18.37
CA PRO A 95 -19.93 -13.28 17.35
C PRO A 95 -18.73 -14.21 17.37
N ALA A 96 -18.86 -15.40 16.76
CA ALA A 96 -17.70 -16.22 16.46
C ALA A 96 -16.73 -15.42 15.56
N GLU A 97 -15.43 -15.53 15.81
CA GLU A 97 -14.44 -14.79 15.03
C GLU A 97 -13.09 -15.54 14.99
N THR A 98 -12.29 -15.29 13.98
CA THR A 98 -10.85 -15.64 13.96
C THR A 98 -10.06 -14.34 13.90
N ARG A 99 -9.02 -14.22 14.73
CA ARG A 99 -8.15 -13.04 14.77
C ARG A 99 -6.74 -13.42 14.37
N LEU A 100 -6.14 -12.62 13.50
CA LEU A 100 -4.71 -12.64 13.19
C LEU A 100 -4.15 -11.28 13.57
N ALA A 101 -3.04 -11.26 14.30
CA ALA A 101 -2.29 -10.05 14.55
C ALA A 101 -0.82 -10.26 14.24
N LEU A 102 -0.16 -9.19 13.81
CA LEU A 102 1.28 -9.10 13.71
C LEU A 102 1.72 -7.78 14.34
N VAL A 103 2.77 -7.83 15.16
CA VAL A 103 3.35 -6.66 15.83
C VAL A 103 4.86 -6.72 15.69
N SER A 104 5.45 -5.71 15.07
CA SER A 104 6.90 -5.59 14.90
C SER A 104 7.61 -5.57 16.27
N GLY A 105 8.77 -6.23 16.34
CA GLY A 105 9.55 -6.33 17.58
C GLY A 105 9.00 -7.31 18.61
N GLY A 106 7.91 -8.02 18.32
CA GLY A 106 7.41 -9.14 19.12
C GLY A 106 7.01 -8.75 20.56
N CYS A 107 6.42 -7.56 20.74
CA CYS A 107 5.88 -7.15 22.02
C CYS A 107 4.74 -8.07 22.44
N ALA A 108 5.06 -9.11 23.23
CA ALA A 108 4.12 -10.15 23.64
C ALA A 108 2.88 -9.56 24.35
N GLN A 109 3.06 -8.53 25.19
CA GLN A 109 1.90 -7.90 25.84
C GLN A 109 0.95 -7.23 24.85
N LEU A 110 1.49 -6.60 23.78
CA LEU A 110 0.66 -5.97 22.75
C LEU A 110 -0.06 -7.03 21.91
N LEU A 111 0.63 -8.10 21.52
CA LEU A 111 0.01 -9.24 20.83
C LEU A 111 -1.13 -9.85 21.66
N GLU A 112 -0.90 -10.11 22.95
CA GLU A 112 -1.95 -10.63 23.84
C GLU A 112 -3.12 -9.64 24.02
N SER A 113 -2.83 -8.34 24.02
CA SER A 113 -3.86 -7.30 24.02
C SER A 113 -4.75 -7.37 22.77
N CYS A 114 -4.14 -7.50 21.58
CA CYS A 114 -4.86 -7.69 20.31
C CYS A 114 -5.72 -8.98 20.32
N MET A 115 -5.27 -10.01 21.03
CA MET A 115 -5.99 -11.28 21.21
C MET A 115 -7.08 -11.26 22.29
N THR A 116 -7.27 -10.14 23.00
CA THR A 116 -8.27 -10.03 24.07
C THR A 116 -9.60 -9.52 23.53
N ARG A 117 -10.66 -10.35 23.54
CA ARG A 117 -11.99 -9.97 22.98
C ARG A 117 -12.63 -8.75 23.63
N LYS A 118 -12.46 -8.59 24.94
CA LYS A 118 -13.12 -7.55 25.76
C LYS A 118 -12.42 -6.20 25.71
N LYS A 119 -11.11 -6.14 25.40
CA LYS A 119 -10.31 -4.90 25.42
C LYS A 119 -10.33 -4.14 24.09
N THR A 120 -10.67 -4.82 22.99
CA THR A 120 -10.89 -4.20 21.67
C THR A 120 -12.19 -3.37 21.58
N SER A 121 -12.85 -3.08 22.70
CA SER A 121 -14.16 -2.43 22.78
C SER A 121 -14.13 -0.91 22.70
N TYR A 122 -12.96 -0.27 22.73
CA TYR A 122 -12.89 1.18 22.96
C TYR A 122 -12.92 2.07 21.72
N ALA A 123 -12.92 1.54 20.49
CA ALA A 123 -12.97 2.40 19.30
C ALA A 123 -13.93 1.95 18.18
N THR A 124 -14.30 0.66 18.09
CA THR A 124 -15.23 0.25 17.03
C THR A 124 -16.07 -0.97 17.44
N PRO A 125 -17.41 -0.86 17.48
CA PRO A 125 -18.27 -1.94 17.92
C PRO A 125 -18.38 -3.03 16.85
N MET A 126 -18.13 -4.29 17.24
CA MET A 126 -18.63 -5.50 16.55
C MET A 126 -18.33 -5.52 15.02
N PRO A 127 -18.85 -6.43 14.16
CA PRO A 127 -18.72 -6.23 12.71
C PRO A 127 -19.28 -4.85 12.36
N LEU A 128 -18.69 -4.14 11.40
CA LEU A 128 -19.27 -2.92 10.87
C LEU A 128 -20.70 -3.24 10.41
N GLU A 129 -21.69 -2.82 11.20
CA GLU A 129 -23.11 -2.91 10.86
C GLU A 129 -23.48 -1.60 10.15
N TYR A 130 -23.85 -1.71 8.89
CA TYR A 130 -24.46 -0.61 8.13
C TYR A 130 -25.77 -1.08 7.51
N ARG A 131 -26.52 -0.13 6.94
CA ARG A 131 -27.80 -0.44 6.30
C ARG A 131 -27.69 -0.25 4.80
N VAL A 132 -28.13 -1.24 4.04
CA VAL A 132 -28.35 -1.18 2.59
C VAL A 132 -29.83 -1.48 2.37
N ASP A 133 -30.57 -0.55 1.77
CA ASP A 133 -32.02 -0.68 1.52
C ASP A 133 -32.86 -1.06 2.77
N GLY A 134 -32.41 -0.63 3.95
CA GLY A 134 -33.06 -0.91 5.23
C GLY A 134 -32.65 -2.23 5.89
N GLU A 135 -31.91 -3.10 5.19
CA GLU A 135 -31.36 -4.34 5.72
C GLU A 135 -30.04 -4.11 6.45
N ARG A 136 -29.83 -4.80 7.57
CA ARG A 136 -28.55 -4.75 8.29
C ARG A 136 -27.54 -5.64 7.59
N VAL A 137 -26.54 -5.02 6.99
CA VAL A 137 -25.36 -5.71 6.45
C VAL A 137 -24.27 -5.69 7.51
N ARG A 138 -23.66 -6.86 7.75
CA ARG A 138 -22.50 -7.02 8.61
C ARG A 138 -21.30 -7.30 7.74
N GLU A 139 -20.31 -6.44 7.78
CA GLU A 139 -19.03 -6.72 7.12
C GLU A 139 -18.43 -8.02 7.69
N PRO A 140 -18.00 -8.97 6.85
CA PRO A 140 -17.45 -10.23 7.31
C PRO A 140 -16.04 -10.06 7.90
N MET A 141 -15.42 -8.88 7.78
CA MET A 141 -14.11 -8.57 8.34
C MET A 141 -14.01 -7.16 8.93
N ALA A 142 -13.03 -6.99 9.81
CA ALA A 142 -12.53 -5.69 10.24
C ALA A 142 -11.02 -5.73 10.37
N THR A 143 -10.34 -4.69 9.90
CA THR A 143 -8.88 -4.62 9.85
C THR A 143 -8.38 -3.33 10.49
N SER A 144 -7.19 -3.39 11.03
CA SER A 144 -6.46 -2.22 11.50
C SER A 144 -4.98 -2.46 11.27
N TRP A 145 -4.25 -1.48 10.77
CA TRP A 145 -2.82 -1.61 10.57
C TRP A 145 -2.11 -0.33 11.01
N ALA A 146 -0.78 -0.30 10.90
CA ALA A 146 0.11 0.85 11.12
C ALA A 146 1.53 0.46 10.66
N GLU A 147 2.50 1.38 10.75
CA GLU A 147 3.93 1.11 10.46
C GLU A 147 4.45 -0.18 11.12
N ASN A 148 3.96 -0.48 12.34
CA ASN A 148 4.49 -1.52 13.22
C ASN A 148 3.62 -2.77 13.33
N GLY A 149 2.60 -2.96 12.48
CA GLY A 149 1.80 -4.17 12.58
C GLY A 149 0.38 -4.04 12.05
N PHE A 150 -0.37 -5.12 12.19
CA PHE A 150 -1.78 -5.17 11.85
C PHE A 150 -2.56 -6.13 12.75
N VAL A 151 -3.88 -5.96 12.75
CA VAL A 151 -4.87 -6.86 13.33
C VAL A 151 -5.99 -7.06 12.32
N ILE A 152 -6.33 -8.32 12.07
CA ILE A 152 -7.42 -8.74 11.20
C ILE A 152 -8.40 -9.53 12.05
N ARG A 153 -9.69 -9.20 11.94
CA ARG A 153 -10.79 -9.91 12.57
C ARG A 153 -11.72 -10.41 11.48
N ALA A 154 -11.87 -11.72 11.37
CA ALA A 154 -12.78 -12.36 10.43
C ALA A 154 -13.97 -12.95 11.17
N PHE A 155 -15.18 -12.67 10.69
CA PHE A 155 -16.45 -13.11 11.27
C PHE A 155 -17.18 -14.10 10.38
N GLY A 156 -17.10 -13.96 9.06
CA GLY A 156 -17.69 -14.91 8.11
C GLY A 156 -16.90 -16.21 8.02
N ASP A 157 -17.58 -17.30 7.66
CA ASP A 157 -16.97 -18.64 7.66
C ASP A 157 -15.82 -18.74 6.65
N ARG A 158 -16.00 -18.12 5.48
CA ARG A 158 -15.02 -18.06 4.39
C ARG A 158 -13.77 -17.28 4.81
N GLU A 159 -13.96 -16.10 5.39
CA GLU A 159 -12.89 -15.20 5.84
C GLU A 159 -12.11 -15.81 7.01
N ARG A 160 -12.81 -16.50 7.93
CA ARG A 160 -12.17 -17.21 9.05
C ARG A 160 -11.34 -18.41 8.57
N ALA A 161 -11.76 -19.09 7.50
CA ALA A 161 -10.98 -20.15 6.89
C ALA A 161 -9.74 -19.57 6.21
N PHE A 162 -9.91 -18.53 5.37
CA PHE A 162 -8.82 -17.86 4.68
C PHE A 162 -7.80 -17.27 5.65
N LEU A 163 -8.20 -16.72 6.80
CA LEU A 163 -7.26 -16.13 7.75
C LEU A 163 -6.30 -17.16 8.38
N LYS A 164 -6.71 -18.43 8.47
CA LYS A 164 -5.83 -19.54 8.90
C LYS A 164 -4.84 -19.89 7.80
N GLU A 165 -5.32 -19.96 6.57
CA GLU A 165 -4.51 -20.22 5.38
C GLU A 165 -3.46 -19.12 5.19
N LEU A 166 -3.86 -17.85 5.29
CA LEU A 166 -2.99 -16.68 5.23
C LEU A 166 -1.91 -16.72 6.32
N HIS A 167 -2.25 -17.17 7.54
CA HIS A 167 -1.28 -17.28 8.62
C HIS A 167 -0.24 -18.36 8.32
N GLU A 168 -0.64 -19.55 7.87
CA GLU A 168 0.32 -20.60 7.48
C GLU A 168 1.18 -20.17 6.29
N ALA A 169 0.59 -19.54 5.27
CA ALA A 169 1.35 -18.98 4.14
C ALA A 169 2.41 -17.97 4.61
N MET A 170 2.06 -17.09 5.56
CA MET A 170 3.02 -16.18 6.19
C MET A 170 4.14 -16.93 6.93
N LEU A 171 3.82 -18.00 7.65
CA LEU A 171 4.78 -18.84 8.37
C LEU A 171 5.70 -19.62 7.43
N ASP A 172 5.22 -19.97 6.24
CA ASP A 172 5.95 -20.73 5.25
C ASP A 172 6.75 -19.86 4.26
N GLY A 173 6.65 -18.54 4.37
CA GLY A 173 7.32 -17.60 3.45
C GLY A 173 6.63 -17.56 2.08
N ASP A 174 5.36 -17.95 2.02
CA ASP A 174 4.47 -17.86 0.86
C ASP A 174 3.56 -16.63 0.97
N LEU A 175 4.11 -15.52 1.43
CA LEU A 175 3.38 -14.26 1.56
C LEU A 175 4.13 -13.13 0.87
N ALA A 176 3.43 -12.39 0.02
CA ALA A 176 3.86 -11.08 -0.45
C ALA A 176 3.06 -9.97 0.25
N VAL A 177 3.76 -8.89 0.60
CA VAL A 177 3.19 -7.72 1.28
C VAL A 177 3.52 -6.46 0.49
N GLY A 178 2.53 -5.60 0.29
CA GLY A 178 2.72 -4.34 -0.41
C GLY A 178 1.53 -3.39 -0.21
N LEU A 179 1.52 -2.28 -0.94
CA LEU A 179 0.46 -1.29 -0.86
C LEU A 179 -0.46 -1.44 -2.07
N SER A 180 -1.70 -1.89 -1.88
CA SER A 180 -2.68 -2.20 -2.95
C SER A 180 -3.65 -1.09 -3.21
N GLY A 181 -4.05 -0.92 -4.46
CA GLY A 181 -5.18 -0.12 -4.94
C GLY A 181 -6.45 -0.99 -4.98
N GLN A 182 -7.38 -0.65 -5.88
CA GLN A 182 -8.47 -1.57 -6.31
C GLN A 182 -7.96 -2.89 -6.95
N GLN A 183 -6.64 -3.05 -7.13
CA GLN A 183 -5.92 -4.24 -7.59
C GLN A 183 -4.78 -4.57 -6.61
N ALA A 184 -4.23 -5.80 -6.70
CA ALA A 184 -3.00 -6.16 -5.99
C ALA A 184 -1.91 -5.11 -6.28
N PHE A 185 -1.42 -4.46 -5.23
CA PHE A 185 -0.31 -3.49 -5.26
C PHE A 185 -0.51 -2.13 -5.97
N GLY A 186 -1.75 -1.71 -6.30
CA GLY A 186 -2.07 -0.43 -6.98
C GLY A 186 -2.35 0.85 -6.15
N GLY A 187 -1.89 0.98 -4.90
CA GLY A 187 -2.05 2.20 -4.06
C GLY A 187 -3.45 2.58 -3.53
N SER A 188 -3.85 2.06 -2.36
CA SER A 188 -5.04 2.32 -1.50
C SER A 188 -5.23 1.22 -0.41
N GLY A 189 -4.24 1.03 0.48
CA GLY A 189 -4.30 0.04 1.57
C GLY A 189 -3.13 -0.95 1.60
N LEU A 190 -3.05 -1.74 2.66
CA LEU A 190 -2.01 -2.77 2.85
C LEU A 190 -2.53 -4.12 2.33
N THR A 191 -1.82 -4.73 1.38
CA THR A 191 -2.15 -6.06 0.83
C THR A 191 -1.32 -7.16 1.44
N LEU A 192 -1.97 -8.30 1.67
CA LEU A 192 -1.36 -9.56 2.03
C LEU A 192 -1.78 -10.62 0.98
N VAL A 193 -0.82 -11.17 0.24
CA VAL A 193 -1.09 -12.08 -0.89
C VAL A 193 -0.37 -13.41 -0.69
N ILE A 194 -1.10 -14.52 -0.80
CA ILE A 194 -0.55 -15.89 -0.85
C ILE A 194 -0.03 -16.12 -2.27
N VAL A 195 1.28 -16.17 -2.44
CA VAL A 195 1.89 -16.07 -3.76
C VAL A 195 1.69 -17.33 -4.59
N SER A 196 1.68 -18.49 -3.97
CA SER A 196 1.39 -19.77 -4.63
C SER A 196 -0.01 -19.87 -5.23
N LYS A 197 -0.95 -19.01 -4.80
CA LYS A 197 -2.34 -18.94 -5.30
C LYS A 197 -2.58 -17.77 -6.23
N MET A 198 -1.61 -16.89 -6.40
CA MET A 198 -1.76 -15.69 -7.21
C MET A 198 -1.74 -16.06 -8.70
N PRO A 199 -2.71 -15.59 -9.51
CA PRO A 199 -2.69 -15.79 -10.95
C PRO A 199 -1.41 -15.23 -11.60
N GLU A 200 -0.87 -15.94 -12.59
CA GLU A 200 0.42 -15.57 -13.21
C GLU A 200 0.36 -14.18 -13.87
N GLU A 201 -0.76 -13.87 -14.52
CA GLU A 201 -1.02 -12.56 -15.13
C GLU A 201 -0.97 -11.40 -14.13
N ILE A 202 -1.42 -11.61 -12.88
CA ILE A 202 -1.34 -10.58 -11.84
C ILE A 202 0.11 -10.38 -11.42
N GLY A 203 0.88 -11.46 -11.21
CA GLY A 203 2.30 -11.33 -10.85
C GLY A 203 3.14 -10.69 -11.97
N ASP A 204 2.78 -10.92 -13.23
CA ASP A 204 3.40 -10.27 -14.39
C ASP A 204 3.07 -8.79 -14.47
N LEU A 205 1.81 -8.41 -14.27
CA LEU A 205 1.38 -7.02 -14.23
C LEU A 205 2.14 -6.23 -13.15
N VAL A 206 2.33 -6.83 -11.97
CA VAL A 206 3.08 -6.19 -10.87
C VAL A 206 4.55 -6.00 -11.22
N LEU A 207 5.15 -6.94 -11.94
CA LEU A 207 6.52 -6.81 -12.43
C LEU A 207 6.63 -5.71 -13.48
N GLU A 208 5.71 -5.68 -14.44
CA GLU A 208 5.66 -4.66 -15.49
C GLU A 208 5.50 -3.25 -14.91
N GLN A 209 4.61 -3.08 -13.93
CA GLN A 209 4.40 -1.81 -13.23
C GLN A 209 5.67 -1.33 -12.53
N ASP A 210 6.34 -2.19 -11.76
CA ASP A 210 7.59 -1.83 -11.06
C ASP A 210 8.73 -1.50 -12.06
N ILE A 211 8.79 -2.19 -13.20
CA ILE A 211 9.78 -1.89 -14.24
C ILE A 211 9.47 -0.53 -14.89
N ALA A 212 8.20 -0.27 -15.21
CA ALA A 212 7.77 1.00 -15.80
C ALA A 212 8.01 2.18 -14.84
N GLU A 213 7.70 2.02 -13.55
CA GLU A 213 7.97 3.03 -12.51
C GLU A 213 9.47 3.34 -12.43
N LYS A 214 10.33 2.32 -12.45
CA LYS A 214 11.79 2.53 -12.47
C LYS A 214 12.28 3.26 -13.71
N GLN A 215 11.73 2.92 -14.87
CA GLN A 215 12.08 3.58 -16.13
C GLN A 215 11.66 5.05 -16.10
N LEU A 216 10.46 5.34 -15.59
CA LEU A 216 9.95 6.69 -15.41
C LEU A 216 10.83 7.49 -14.45
N GLN A 217 11.20 6.91 -13.31
CA GLN A 217 12.06 7.54 -12.33
C GLN A 217 13.46 7.82 -12.89
N ALA A 218 14.06 6.87 -13.63
CA ALA A 218 15.35 7.07 -14.28
C ALA A 218 15.29 8.18 -15.35
N ALA A 219 14.21 8.25 -16.13
CA ALA A 219 14.00 9.32 -17.10
C ALA A 219 13.82 10.68 -16.41
N ALA A 220 13.07 10.73 -15.32
CA ALA A 220 12.89 11.93 -14.49
C ALA A 220 14.21 12.41 -13.87
N GLU A 221 15.02 11.51 -13.33
CA GLU A 221 16.34 11.82 -12.78
C GLU A 221 17.29 12.37 -13.86
N ALA A 222 17.24 11.82 -15.07
CA ALA A 222 18.06 12.28 -16.19
C ALA A 222 17.76 13.73 -16.62
N THR A 223 16.59 14.29 -16.27
CA THR A 223 16.28 15.71 -16.51
C THR A 223 17.09 16.66 -15.62
N GLY A 224 17.56 16.19 -14.47
CA GLY A 224 18.24 17.02 -13.46
C GLY A 224 17.33 18.05 -12.77
N ILE A 225 16.01 18.00 -12.97
CA ILE A 225 15.11 19.08 -12.53
C ILE A 225 15.06 19.24 -11.01
N HIS A 226 15.17 18.15 -10.26
CA HIS A 226 15.21 18.16 -8.79
C HIS A 226 16.37 19.03 -8.28
N ALA A 227 17.58 18.81 -8.82
CA ALA A 227 18.77 19.57 -8.43
C ALA A 227 18.66 21.05 -8.82
N ARG A 228 18.10 21.35 -9.99
CA ARG A 228 17.90 22.74 -10.44
C ARG A 228 16.91 23.52 -9.57
N LEU A 229 15.80 22.89 -9.19
CA LEU A 229 14.82 23.50 -8.28
C LEU A 229 15.42 23.75 -6.89
N GLU A 230 16.22 22.81 -6.38
CA GLU A 230 16.94 22.96 -5.12
C GLU A 230 17.95 24.12 -5.18
N GLU A 231 18.77 24.21 -6.23
CA GLU A 231 19.73 25.30 -6.44
C GLU A 231 19.05 26.67 -6.56
N ALA A 232 17.89 26.74 -7.21
CA ALA A 232 17.06 27.94 -7.31
C ALA A 232 16.30 28.29 -6.01
N GLY A 233 16.39 27.45 -4.97
CA GLY A 233 15.67 27.65 -3.70
C GLY A 233 14.15 27.45 -3.81
N LEU A 234 13.68 26.74 -4.83
CA LEU A 234 12.27 26.48 -5.10
C LEU A 234 11.81 25.19 -4.44
N GLY A 235 11.05 25.31 -3.35
CA GLY A 235 10.51 24.17 -2.61
C GLY A 235 9.10 23.76 -3.08
N TYR A 236 8.81 22.46 -2.99
CA TYR A 236 7.51 21.86 -3.28
C TYR A 236 7.03 20.92 -2.18
N HIS A 237 5.73 20.67 -2.15
CA HIS A 237 5.06 19.61 -1.39
C HIS A 237 4.99 18.31 -2.19
N ALA A 238 4.89 18.40 -3.53
CA ALA A 238 4.95 17.25 -4.42
C ALA A 238 5.61 17.62 -5.75
N LEU A 239 6.42 16.71 -6.28
CA LEU A 239 6.97 16.75 -7.63
C LEU A 239 6.99 15.31 -8.15
N ALA A 240 5.96 14.92 -8.89
CA ALA A 240 5.76 13.55 -9.35
C ALA A 240 5.92 13.48 -10.86
N PRO A 241 6.86 12.68 -11.39
CA PRO A 241 7.01 12.51 -12.83
C PRO A 241 5.89 11.67 -13.41
N GLU A 242 5.64 11.84 -14.70
CA GLU A 242 4.78 11.00 -15.51
C GLU A 242 5.24 11.05 -16.98
N TRP A 243 4.93 10.02 -17.77
CA TRP A 243 5.27 10.04 -19.20
C TRP A 243 4.46 11.11 -19.94
N THR A 244 5.06 11.76 -20.95
CA THR A 244 4.37 12.78 -21.77
C THR A 244 3.09 12.26 -22.44
N ASN A 245 3.05 10.96 -22.76
CA ASN A 245 1.91 10.30 -23.39
C ASN A 245 0.84 9.79 -22.40
N PHE A 246 0.98 10.07 -21.10
CA PHE A 246 0.01 9.67 -20.08
C PHE A 246 -1.38 10.25 -20.31
N PHE A 247 -1.45 11.49 -20.76
CA PHE A 247 -2.71 12.12 -21.17
C PHE A 247 -3.17 11.51 -22.50
N LYS A 248 -3.98 10.45 -22.41
CA LYS A 248 -4.65 9.86 -23.58
C LYS A 248 -5.58 10.91 -24.22
N GLY A 249 -5.12 11.64 -25.24
CA GLY A 249 -5.88 12.68 -25.95
C GLY A 249 -5.02 13.86 -26.43
N GLU A 250 -5.68 14.97 -26.81
CA GLU A 250 -5.05 16.26 -27.17
C GLU A 250 -4.44 16.94 -25.92
N SER A 251 -3.38 16.36 -25.36
CA SER A 251 -2.49 17.17 -24.54
C SER A 251 -1.84 18.21 -25.45
N THR A 252 -1.99 19.49 -25.12
CA THR A 252 -1.28 20.58 -25.80
C THR A 252 0.16 20.73 -25.31
N MET A 253 0.58 19.94 -24.31
CA MET A 253 1.92 19.99 -23.75
C MET A 253 2.91 19.36 -24.74
N THR A 254 3.77 20.20 -25.32
CA THR A 254 4.89 19.77 -26.17
C THR A 254 6.16 19.92 -25.35
N SER A 255 6.93 18.84 -25.22
CA SER A 255 8.21 18.83 -24.48
C SER A 255 9.26 18.09 -25.30
N GLU A 256 10.51 18.52 -25.18
CA GLU A 256 11.68 17.82 -25.70
C GLU A 256 12.05 16.60 -24.85
N TYR A 257 11.51 16.52 -23.63
CA TYR A 257 11.74 15.43 -22.69
C TYR A 257 10.62 14.41 -22.76
N PRO A 258 10.89 13.12 -22.47
CA PRO A 258 9.86 12.08 -22.49
C PRO A 258 8.94 12.13 -21.26
N VAL A 259 9.20 13.02 -20.30
CA VAL A 259 8.49 13.11 -19.02
C VAL A 259 7.97 14.52 -18.76
N VAL A 260 6.86 14.59 -18.04
CA VAL A 260 6.27 15.79 -17.45
C VAL A 260 6.16 15.60 -15.93
N PHE A 261 5.89 16.67 -15.20
CA PHE A 261 5.83 16.64 -13.74
C PHE A 261 4.56 17.27 -13.21
N PHE A 262 3.88 16.58 -12.30
CA PHE A 262 2.90 17.20 -11.44
C PHE A 262 3.65 17.94 -10.33
N LEU A 263 3.48 19.26 -10.26
CA LEU A 263 4.06 20.13 -9.25
C LEU A 263 2.97 20.62 -8.30
N ASN A 264 3.26 20.53 -7.00
CA ASN A 264 2.56 21.24 -5.95
C ASN A 264 3.57 22.09 -5.17
N PRO A 265 3.75 23.39 -5.49
CA PRO A 265 4.79 24.24 -4.92
C PRO A 265 4.47 24.61 -3.46
N ARG A 266 5.49 25.02 -2.66
CA ARG A 266 5.28 25.49 -1.27
C ARG A 266 4.68 26.90 -1.21
N ASP A 267 5.15 27.82 -2.04
CA ASP A 267 4.61 29.18 -2.14
C ASP A 267 3.44 29.19 -3.14
N GLN A 268 2.31 28.60 -2.74
CA GLN A 268 1.10 28.52 -3.57
C GLN A 268 0.40 29.88 -3.76
N GLN A 269 0.82 30.92 -3.02
CA GLN A 269 0.31 32.27 -3.27
C GLN A 269 0.84 32.77 -4.60
N LYS A 270 2.14 32.58 -4.89
CA LYS A 270 2.76 33.04 -6.13
C LYS A 270 2.76 32.03 -7.27
N ASN A 271 2.65 30.74 -6.95
CA ASN A 271 2.82 29.67 -7.92
C ASN A 271 1.55 28.83 -8.08
N GLY A 272 1.25 28.42 -9.30
CA GLY A 272 0.23 27.45 -9.65
C GLY A 272 0.67 26.01 -9.35
N HIS A 273 -0.30 25.13 -9.15
CA HIS A 273 -0.08 23.68 -9.10
C HIS A 273 -0.67 23.05 -10.36
N GLY A 274 -0.15 21.91 -10.77
CA GLY A 274 -0.60 21.23 -11.98
C GLY A 274 0.51 20.48 -12.67
N TRP A 275 0.27 20.13 -13.93
CA TRP A 275 1.22 19.44 -14.78
C TRP A 275 2.05 20.45 -15.58
N PHE A 276 3.37 20.27 -15.55
CA PHE A 276 4.34 21.14 -16.21
C PHE A 276 5.35 20.30 -16.97
N THR A 277 5.82 20.84 -18.10
CA THR A 277 6.94 20.27 -18.85
C THR A 277 8.26 20.52 -18.10
N VAL A 278 9.33 19.84 -18.50
CA VAL A 278 10.67 20.11 -17.94
C VAL A 278 11.09 21.55 -18.25
N GLU A 279 10.75 22.05 -19.44
CA GLU A 279 11.02 23.40 -19.90
C GLU A 279 10.30 24.44 -19.04
N ASP A 280 9.03 24.21 -18.70
CA ASP A 280 8.27 25.08 -17.81
C ASP A 280 8.92 25.18 -16.42
N LEU A 281 9.41 24.06 -15.90
CA LEU A 281 10.08 24.03 -14.61
C LEU A 281 11.46 24.70 -14.66
N ILE A 282 12.18 24.60 -15.78
CA ILE A 282 13.43 25.35 -16.00
C ILE A 282 13.11 26.85 -16.05
N ALA A 283 12.11 27.27 -16.81
CA ALA A 283 11.70 28.68 -16.84
C ALA A 283 11.32 29.19 -15.43
N TRP A 284 10.68 28.34 -14.61
CA TRP A 284 10.37 28.68 -13.23
C TRP A 284 11.62 28.93 -12.37
N THR A 285 12.71 28.15 -12.56
CA THR A 285 14.00 28.42 -11.90
C THR A 285 14.61 29.77 -12.27
N GLU A 286 14.21 30.33 -13.42
CA GLU A 286 14.63 31.63 -13.92
C GLU A 286 13.63 32.76 -13.56
N GLY A 287 12.59 32.45 -12.78
CA GLY A 287 11.55 33.41 -12.40
C GLY A 287 10.57 33.74 -13.54
N ALA A 288 10.35 32.79 -14.46
CA ALA A 288 9.45 32.92 -15.60
C ALA A 288 8.56 31.68 -15.77
N GLY A 289 7.73 31.67 -16.82
CA GLY A 289 6.98 30.49 -17.24
C GLY A 289 5.62 30.30 -16.54
N PRO A 290 4.88 29.26 -16.93
CA PRO A 290 3.48 29.07 -16.56
C PRO A 290 3.26 28.60 -15.12
N VAL A 291 4.34 28.29 -14.38
CA VAL A 291 4.25 27.97 -12.96
C VAL A 291 3.89 29.22 -12.14
N LEU A 292 4.29 30.41 -12.58
CA LEU A 292 3.93 31.65 -11.90
C LEU A 292 2.47 32.02 -12.17
N LYS A 293 1.75 32.42 -11.12
CA LYS A 293 0.40 32.97 -11.27
C LYS A 293 0.49 34.36 -11.90
N SER A 294 -0.44 34.67 -12.82
CA SER A 294 -0.58 36.02 -13.37
C SER A 294 -0.94 37.03 -12.28
N GLU A 295 -0.58 38.30 -12.46
CA GLU A 295 -0.92 39.38 -11.51
C GLU A 295 -2.43 39.48 -11.25
N ASP A 296 -3.27 39.19 -12.25
CA ASP A 296 -4.73 39.13 -12.11
C ASP A 296 -5.21 38.00 -11.19
N ALA A 297 -4.45 36.91 -11.07
CA ALA A 297 -4.74 35.79 -10.17
C ALA A 297 -4.22 36.01 -8.73
N LEU A 298 -3.50 37.12 -8.50
CA LEU A 298 -2.94 37.53 -7.20
C LEU A 298 -3.74 38.66 -6.54
N ALA A 299 -4.79 39.17 -7.19
CA ALA A 299 -5.70 40.15 -6.62
C ALA A 299 -6.51 39.53 -5.45
N PRO A 300 -6.67 40.25 -4.32
CA PRO A 300 -7.26 39.71 -3.09
C PRO A 300 -8.75 39.33 -3.19
#